data_AF-A0A7S2MRS2-F1
#
_entry.id   AF-A0A7S2MRS2-F1
#
_cell.length_a   1.000
_cell.length_b   1.000
_cell.length_c   1.000
_cell.angle_alpha   90.00
_cell.angle_beta   90.00
_cell.angle_gamma   90.00
#
_symmetry.space_group_name_H-M   'P 1'
#
loop_
_entity.id
_entity.type
_entity.pdbx_description
1 polymer ?
#
loop_
_entity_poly.entity_id
_entity_poly.type
_entity_poly.pdbx_seq_one_letter_code
_entity_poly.pdbx_strand_id
1 'polypeptide(L)'
;HLLAACLSNRAQCILDMADGKGRLPDGTPFRKQFAIPEHFDQFRRQAVQQAEETADKACAVQASGPHLVRLGLARMLAAELKASGPTGWLHMDESLATMQDAARCFARARRSGAREAAEGKFREAKEWLADKGVNTVFPDYV
;
A
#
# COMPACT_ATOMS: atom_id res chain seq x y z
N HIS A 1 3.44 -13.27 18.41
CA HIS A 1 4.22 -12.03 18.18
C HIS A 1 5.30 -12.17 17.11
N LEU A 2 6.21 -13.16 17.19
CA LEU A 2 7.30 -13.30 16.20
C LEU A 2 6.81 -13.46 14.75
N LEU A 3 5.83 -14.35 14.51
CA LEU A 3 5.28 -14.56 13.16
C LEU A 3 4.70 -13.28 12.54
N ALA A 4 3.91 -12.51 13.30
CA ALA A 4 3.33 -11.26 12.82
C ALA A 4 4.41 -10.22 12.48
N ALA A 5 5.45 -10.10 13.31
CA ALA A 5 6.58 -9.22 13.05
C ALA A 5 7.35 -9.63 11.79
N CYS A 6 7.61 -10.93 11.61
CA CYS A 6 8.29 -11.46 10.41
C CYS A 6 7.48 -11.18 9.14
N LEU A 7 6.18 -11.46 9.14
CA LEU A 7 5.29 -11.16 8.01
C LEU A 7 5.25 -9.66 7.73
N SER A 8 5.12 -8.85 8.78
CA SER A 8 5.04 -7.40 8.61
C SER A 8 6.33 -6.80 8.07
N ASN A 9 7.50 -7.25 8.55
CA ASN A 9 8.78 -6.80 8.03
C ASN A 9 9.02 -7.28 6.58
N ARG A 10 8.59 -8.51 6.25
CA ARG A 10 8.60 -8.98 4.87
C ARG A 10 7.75 -8.10 3.96
N ALA A 11 6.55 -7.72 4.39
CA ALA A 11 5.69 -6.82 3.62
C ALA A 11 6.37 -5.47 3.38
N GLN A 12 7.04 -4.91 4.40
CA GLN A 12 7.83 -3.68 4.25
C GLN A 12 8.94 -3.83 3.20
N CYS A 13 9.73 -4.91 3.26
CA CYS A 13 10.78 -5.14 2.27
C CYS A 13 10.22 -5.23 0.84
N ILE A 14 9.06 -5.87 0.67
CA ILE A 14 8.42 -5.99 -0.64
C ILE A 14 7.92 -4.61 -1.13
N LEU A 15 7.34 -3.80 -0.25
CA LEU A 15 6.95 -2.42 -0.58
C LEU A 15 8.16 -1.57 -0.99
N ASP A 16 9.28 -1.71 -0.29
CA ASP A 16 10.50 -0.98 -0.64
C ASP A 16 11.04 -1.42 -2.01
N MET A 17 10.98 -2.71 -2.35
CA MET A 17 11.31 -3.19 -3.69
C MET A 17 10.33 -2.67 -4.75
N ALA A 18 9.03 -2.60 -4.44
CA ALA A 18 8.00 -2.07 -5.34
C ALA A 18 8.22 -0.57 -5.64
N ASP A 19 8.73 0.19 -4.68
CA ASP A 19 9.18 1.58 -4.87
C ASP A 19 10.51 1.69 -5.63
N GLY A 20 11.16 0.56 -5.94
CA GLY A 20 12.46 0.50 -6.59
C GLY A 20 13.62 0.89 -5.67
N LYS A 21 13.41 0.87 -4.36
CA LYS A 21 14.46 1.12 -3.35
C LYS A 21 15.40 -0.07 -3.26
N GLY A 22 16.58 0.20 -2.70
CA GLY A 22 17.62 -0.79 -2.48
C GLY A 22 18.66 -0.84 -3.60
N ARG A 23 19.67 -1.67 -3.37
CA ARG A 23 20.82 -1.87 -4.26
C ARG A 23 21.06 -3.36 -4.43
N LEU A 24 21.51 -3.73 -5.62
CA LEU A 24 22.03 -5.04 -5.94
C LEU A 24 23.38 -5.27 -5.25
N PRO A 25 23.90 -6.51 -5.19
CA PRO A 25 25.18 -6.81 -4.52
C PRO A 25 26.39 -6.04 -5.07
N ASP A 26 26.34 -5.63 -6.33
CA ASP A 26 27.36 -4.81 -7.00
C ASP A 26 27.21 -3.30 -6.70
N GLY A 27 26.22 -2.90 -5.90
CA GLY A 27 25.94 -1.50 -5.55
C GLY A 27 24.99 -0.79 -6.54
N THR A 28 24.61 -1.43 -7.64
CA THR A 28 23.71 -0.88 -8.64
C THR A 28 22.30 -0.68 -8.05
N PRO A 29 21.62 0.47 -8.28
CA PRO A 29 20.23 0.66 -7.81
C PRO A 29 19.30 -0.42 -8.35
N PHE A 30 18.43 -0.98 -7.51
CA PHE A 30 17.54 -2.09 -7.86
C PHE A 30 16.75 -1.81 -9.15
N ARG A 31 16.23 -0.59 -9.31
CA ARG A 31 15.47 -0.20 -10.51
C ARG A 31 16.25 -0.33 -11.82
N LYS A 32 17.59 -0.25 -11.81
CA LYS A 32 18.42 -0.36 -13.02
C LYS A 32 18.50 -1.79 -13.59
N GLN A 33 18.04 -2.81 -12.87
CA GLN A 33 17.98 -4.17 -13.42
C GLN A 33 16.92 -4.31 -14.53
N PHE A 34 15.94 -3.39 -14.57
CA PHE A 34 14.88 -3.38 -15.58
C PHE A 34 15.30 -2.46 -16.73
N ALA A 35 15.71 -3.05 -17.86
CA ALA A 35 16.05 -2.29 -19.06
C ALA A 35 14.81 -1.63 -19.71
N ILE A 36 13.63 -2.21 -19.50
CA ILE A 36 12.36 -1.80 -20.07
C ILE A 36 11.46 -1.31 -18.91
N PRO A 37 11.00 -0.03 -18.90
CA PRO A 37 10.17 0.52 -17.84
C PRO A 37 8.93 -0.32 -17.52
N GLU A 38 8.30 -0.89 -18.54
CA GLU A 38 7.10 -1.70 -18.43
C GLU A 38 7.34 -2.99 -17.64
N HIS A 39 8.56 -3.55 -17.69
CA HIS A 39 8.91 -4.72 -16.87
C HIS A 39 8.97 -4.35 -15.39
N PHE A 40 9.44 -3.15 -15.06
CA PHE A 40 9.41 -2.67 -13.69
C PHE A 40 7.98 -2.41 -13.23
N ASP A 41 7.11 -1.88 -14.10
CA ASP A 41 5.70 -1.68 -13.76
C ASP A 41 4.97 -3.02 -13.52
N GLN A 42 5.28 -4.06 -14.31
CA GLN A 42 4.75 -5.41 -14.08
C GLN A 42 5.26 -5.99 -12.75
N PHE A 43 6.56 -5.87 -12.48
CA PHE A 43 7.15 -6.28 -11.20
C PHE A 43 6.48 -5.55 -10.04
N ARG A 44 6.30 -4.22 -10.14
CA ARG A 44 5.67 -3.38 -9.13
C ARG A 44 4.25 -3.86 -8.81
N ARG A 45 3.44 -4.19 -9.83
CA ARG A 45 2.09 -4.76 -9.63
C ARG A 45 2.12 -6.06 -8.83
N GLN A 46 3.00 -6.99 -9.21
CA GLN A 46 3.14 -8.28 -8.52
C GLN A 46 3.66 -8.10 -7.08
N ALA A 47 4.65 -7.23 -6.88
CA ALA A 47 5.22 -6.93 -5.58
C ALA A 47 4.17 -6.31 -4.65
N VAL A 48 3.39 -5.33 -5.12
CA VAL A 48 2.33 -4.70 -4.32
C VAL A 48 1.27 -5.72 -3.91
N GLN A 49 0.82 -6.59 -4.82
CA GLN A 49 -0.11 -7.68 -4.48
C GLN A 49 0.46 -8.59 -3.39
N GLN A 50 1.72 -9.02 -3.53
CA GLN A 50 2.36 -9.87 -2.54
C GLN A 50 2.53 -9.16 -1.19
N ALA A 51 2.85 -7.86 -1.21
CA ALA A 51 2.97 -7.05 0.00
C ALA A 51 1.62 -6.94 0.72
N GLU A 52 0.53 -6.73 -0.02
CA GLU A 52 -0.81 -6.68 0.53
C GLU A 52 -1.18 -8.00 1.22
N GLU A 53 -1.07 -9.12 0.51
CA GLU A 53 -1.36 -10.45 1.07
C GLU A 53 -0.52 -10.75 2.33
N THR A 54 0.74 -10.33 2.33
CA THR A 54 1.64 -10.55 3.46
C THR A 54 1.29 -9.65 4.65
N ALA A 55 0.97 -8.37 4.39
CA ALA A 55 0.58 -7.42 5.42
C ALA A 55 -0.80 -7.76 6.03
N ASP A 56 -1.72 -8.28 5.21
CA ASP A 56 -3.03 -8.74 5.65
C ASP A 56 -2.90 -9.93 6.61
N LYS A 57 -2.07 -10.93 6.25
CA LYS A 57 -1.71 -12.05 7.15
C LYS A 57 -1.09 -11.55 8.45
N ALA A 58 -0.21 -10.54 8.40
CA ALA A 58 0.37 -9.96 9.61
C ALA A 58 -0.71 -9.32 10.51
N CYS A 59 -1.69 -8.62 9.93
CA CYS A 59 -2.81 -8.03 10.65
C CYS A 59 -3.76 -9.08 11.22
N ALA A 60 -4.01 -10.18 10.48
CA ALA A 60 -4.83 -11.30 10.95
C ALA A 60 -4.23 -11.99 12.18
N VAL A 61 -2.90 -12.10 12.24
CA VAL A 61 -2.20 -12.63 13.43
C VAL A 61 -2.18 -11.59 14.55
N GLN A 62 -1.91 -10.33 14.24
CA GLN A 62 -1.88 -9.25 15.23
C GLN A 62 -2.14 -7.89 14.56
N ALA A 63 -3.26 -7.24 14.87
CA ALA A 63 -3.59 -5.91 14.35
C ALA A 63 -2.89 -4.80 15.14
N SER A 64 -1.57 -4.64 14.96
CA SER A 64 -0.78 -3.56 15.58
C SER A 64 -0.66 -2.34 14.67
N GLY A 65 -0.31 -1.18 15.23
CA GLY A 65 -0.11 0.07 14.47
C GLY A 65 0.82 -0.10 13.25
N PRO A 66 2.05 -0.61 13.39
CA PRO A 66 2.94 -0.85 12.26
C PRO A 66 2.38 -1.79 11.19
N HIS A 67 1.64 -2.82 11.59
CA HIS A 67 1.05 -3.78 10.64
C HIS A 67 -0.05 -3.11 9.82
N LEU A 68 -0.90 -2.31 10.48
CA LEU A 68 -1.95 -1.53 9.82
C LEU A 68 -1.38 -0.47 8.88
N VAL A 69 -0.28 0.20 9.22
CA VAL A 69 0.40 1.14 8.32
C VAL A 69 0.86 0.44 7.05
N ARG A 70 1.51 -0.72 7.17
CA ARG A 70 2.04 -1.46 6.01
C ARG A 70 0.92 -2.00 5.12
N LEU A 71 -0.17 -2.50 5.71
CA LEU A 71 -1.35 -2.91 4.94
C LEU A 71 -1.99 -1.71 4.22
N GLY A 72 -2.10 -0.57 4.88
CA GLY A 72 -2.59 0.67 4.27
C GLY A 72 -1.74 1.10 3.08
N LEU A 73 -0.41 1.07 3.22
CA LEU A 73 0.52 1.41 2.13
C LEU A 73 0.36 0.48 0.93
N ALA A 74 0.27 -0.83 1.16
CA ALA A 74 0.08 -1.80 0.09
C ALA A 74 -1.23 -1.54 -0.68
N ARG A 75 -2.33 -1.31 0.03
CA ARG A 75 -3.64 -0.98 -0.58
C ARG A 75 -3.63 0.35 -1.33
N MET A 76 -2.99 1.37 -0.77
CA MET A 76 -2.85 2.67 -1.42
C MET A 76 -2.14 2.53 -2.78
N LEU A 77 -0.99 1.84 -2.80
CA LEU A 77 -0.26 1.58 -4.04
C LEU A 77 -1.05 0.69 -5.01
N ALA A 78 -1.79 -0.29 -4.51
CA ALA A 78 -2.64 -1.14 -5.35
C ALA A 78 -3.74 -0.33 -6.06
N ALA A 79 -4.40 0.58 -5.32
CA ALA A 79 -5.41 1.48 -5.87
C ALA A 79 -4.82 2.40 -6.96
N GLU A 80 -3.67 3.00 -6.70
CA GLU A 80 -2.97 3.86 -7.67
C GLU A 80 -2.63 3.09 -8.96
N LEU A 81 -2.09 1.87 -8.84
CA LEU A 81 -1.70 1.03 -9.97
C LEU A 81 -2.89 0.53 -10.81
N LYS A 82 -4.04 0.29 -10.16
CA LYS A 82 -5.29 -0.04 -10.85
C LYS A 82 -5.78 1.18 -11.63
N ALA A 83 -5.75 2.37 -11.04
CA ALA A 83 -6.22 3.61 -11.66
C ALA A 83 -5.30 4.13 -12.79
N SER A 84 -4.00 3.84 -12.77
CA SER A 84 -3.01 4.43 -13.69
C SER A 84 -2.81 3.68 -15.02
N GLY A 85 -3.50 2.54 -15.24
CA GLY A 85 -3.35 1.73 -16.46
C GLY A 85 -4.17 2.24 -17.65
N PRO A 86 -3.93 1.73 -18.88
CA PRO A 86 -4.73 2.06 -20.07
C PRO A 86 -6.21 1.72 -19.91
N THR A 87 -6.52 0.73 -19.06
CA THR A 87 -7.87 0.32 -18.66
C THR A 87 -8.25 0.80 -17.26
N GLY A 88 -7.53 1.76 -16.67
CA GLY A 88 -7.73 2.15 -15.27
C GLY A 88 -9.13 2.72 -14.98
N TRP A 89 -9.79 3.28 -15.98
CA TRP A 89 -11.18 3.73 -15.90
C TRP A 89 -12.17 2.58 -15.65
N LEU A 90 -11.89 1.37 -16.15
CA LEU A 90 -12.73 0.17 -15.91
C LEU A 90 -12.66 -0.29 -14.45
N HIS A 91 -11.56 0.01 -13.76
CA HIS A 91 -11.31 -0.43 -12.39
C HIS A 91 -11.42 0.71 -11.38
N MET A 92 -12.04 1.84 -11.76
CA MET A 92 -12.07 3.02 -10.89
C MET A 92 -12.83 2.74 -9.59
N ASP A 93 -14.00 2.10 -9.64
CA ASP A 93 -14.78 1.77 -8.45
C ASP A 93 -14.00 0.87 -7.48
N GLU A 94 -13.32 -0.16 -8.00
CA GLU A 94 -12.45 -1.01 -7.19
C GLU A 94 -11.27 -0.22 -6.60
N SER A 95 -10.69 0.70 -7.38
CA SER A 95 -9.57 1.54 -6.93
C SER A 95 -10.00 2.47 -5.80
N LEU A 96 -11.19 3.08 -5.93
CA LEU A 96 -11.79 3.91 -4.90
C LEU A 96 -12.03 3.12 -3.61
N ALA A 97 -12.64 1.93 -3.71
CA ALA A 97 -12.88 1.07 -2.55
C ALA A 97 -11.57 0.64 -1.87
N THR A 98 -10.57 0.26 -2.66
CA THR A 98 -9.24 -0.13 -2.16
C THR A 98 -8.54 1.05 -1.46
N MET A 99 -8.66 2.27 -2.00
CA MET A 99 -8.11 3.48 -1.38
C MET A 99 -8.85 3.85 -0.08
N GLN A 100 -10.17 3.70 -0.03
CA GLN A 100 -10.93 3.86 1.22
C GLN A 100 -10.48 2.84 2.28
N ASP A 101 -10.20 1.59 1.89
CA ASP A 101 -9.61 0.59 2.78
C ASP A 101 -8.22 0.99 3.29
N ALA A 102 -7.37 1.54 2.42
CA ALA A 102 -6.08 2.07 2.82
C ALA A 102 -6.24 3.19 3.88
N ALA A 103 -7.12 4.16 3.61
CA ALA A 103 -7.43 5.25 4.54
C ALA A 103 -7.98 4.74 5.88
N ARG A 104 -8.84 3.71 5.87
CA ARG A 104 -9.33 3.04 7.08
C ARG A 104 -8.19 2.39 7.89
N CYS A 105 -7.24 1.73 7.22
CA CYS A 105 -6.06 1.17 7.87
C CYS A 105 -5.23 2.25 8.58
N PHE A 106 -4.95 3.37 7.90
CA PHE A 106 -4.21 4.49 8.52
C PHE A 106 -4.97 5.14 9.68
N ALA A 107 -6.29 5.34 9.53
CA ALA A 107 -7.13 5.88 10.60
C ALA A 107 -7.10 5.01 11.86
N ARG A 108 -7.10 3.68 11.71
CA ARG A 108 -6.95 2.73 12.84
C ARG A 108 -5.53 2.79 13.41
N ALA A 109 -4.50 2.78 12.57
CA ALA A 109 -3.11 2.84 13.00
C ALA A 109 -2.79 4.08 13.85
N ARG A 110 -3.38 5.24 13.51
CA ARG A 110 -3.29 6.49 14.30
C ARG A 110 -3.77 6.32 15.74
N ARG A 111 -4.87 5.57 15.93
CA ARG A 111 -5.47 5.30 17.26
C ARG A 111 -4.71 4.22 18.03
N SER A 112 -3.96 3.37 17.33
CA SER A 112 -3.20 2.25 17.89
C SER A 112 -1.72 2.54 18.17
N GLY A 113 -1.33 3.82 18.25
CA GLY A 113 0.03 4.23 18.66
C GLY A 113 1.04 4.44 17.53
N ALA A 114 0.66 4.30 16.26
CA ALA A 114 1.52 4.59 15.09
C ALA A 114 1.17 5.92 14.41
N ARG A 115 0.90 6.96 15.22
CA ARG A 115 0.33 8.24 14.74
C ARG A 115 1.20 8.91 13.67
N GLU A 116 2.48 9.10 13.92
CA GLU A 116 3.37 9.83 13.00
C GLU A 116 3.49 9.15 11.63
N ALA A 117 3.69 7.83 11.63
CA ALA A 117 3.78 7.03 10.40
C ALA A 117 2.46 6.98 9.61
N ALA A 118 1.31 7.12 10.29
CA ALA A 118 -0.01 6.99 9.67
C ALA A 118 -0.64 8.34 9.26
N GLU A 119 -0.32 9.45 9.93
CA GLU A 119 -0.97 10.75 9.70
C GLU A 119 -0.73 11.28 8.27
N GLY A 120 0.53 11.26 7.82
CA GLY A 120 0.88 11.71 6.47
C GLY A 120 0.17 10.87 5.40
N LYS A 121 0.21 9.54 5.55
CA LYS A 121 -0.41 8.61 4.61
C LYS A 121 -1.93 8.63 4.62
N PHE A 122 -2.54 8.88 5.78
CA PHE A 122 -3.98 9.11 5.87
C PHE A 122 -4.40 10.37 5.09
N ARG A 123 -3.59 11.43 5.15
CA ARG A 123 -3.84 12.66 4.40
C ARG A 123 -3.69 12.44 2.90
N GLU A 124 -2.60 11.82 2.46
CA GLU A 124 -2.37 11.47 1.05
C GLU A 124 -3.54 10.66 0.48
N ALA A 125 -4.01 9.62 1.19
CA ALA A 125 -5.16 8.82 0.75
C ALA A 125 -6.45 9.63 0.66
N LYS A 126 -6.67 10.60 1.57
CA LYS A 126 -7.83 11.50 1.53
C LYS A 126 -7.77 12.48 0.35
N GLU A 127 -6.61 13.06 0.09
CA GLU A 127 -6.39 13.96 -1.03
C GLU A 127 -6.63 13.22 -2.35
N TRP A 128 -6.09 12.01 -2.49
CA TRP A 128 -6.33 11.17 -3.65
C TRP A 128 -7.82 10.86 -3.87
N LEU A 129 -8.57 10.52 -2.81
CA LEU A 129 -10.02 10.28 -2.90
C LEU A 129 -10.78 11.55 -3.30
N ALA A 130 -10.42 12.70 -2.73
CA ALA A 130 -11.04 13.99 -3.04
C ALA A 130 -10.82 14.39 -4.51
N ASP A 131 -9.62 14.17 -5.05
CA ASP A 131 -9.30 14.39 -6.47
C ASP A 131 -10.14 13.53 -7.43
N LYS A 132 -10.71 12.42 -6.92
CA LYS A 132 -11.63 11.55 -7.67
C LYS A 132 -13.11 11.80 -7.33
N GLY A 133 -13.42 12.86 -6.60
CA GLY A 133 -14.79 13.24 -6.23
C GLY A 133 -15.37 12.47 -5.05
N VAL A 134 -14.57 11.70 -4.31
CA VAL A 134 -15.00 10.93 -3.14
C VAL A 134 -14.67 11.70 -1.86
N ASN A 135 -15.70 12.25 -1.21
CA ASN A 135 -15.55 13.08 -0.01
C ASN A 135 -15.61 12.28 1.30
N THR A 136 -16.00 11.00 1.25
CA THR A 136 -16.17 10.17 2.44
C THR A 136 -15.25 8.94 2.41
N VAL A 137 -14.51 8.76 3.50
CA VAL A 137 -13.67 7.56 3.74
C VAL A 137 -14.47 6.43 4.40
N PHE A 138 -15.55 6.81 5.09
CA PHE A 138 -16.48 5.92 5.75
C PHE A 138 -17.83 6.12 5.05
N PRO A 139 -18.51 5.06 4.60
CA PRO A 139 -19.92 5.19 4.27
C PRO A 139 -20.66 5.65 5.53
N ASP A 140 -21.55 6.63 5.39
CA ASP A 140 -22.53 6.95 6.41
C ASP A 140 -23.50 5.75 6.50
N TYR A 141 -23.12 4.73 7.27
CA TYR A 141 -24.11 3.75 7.72
C TYR A 141 -24.91 4.43 8.84
N VAL A 142 -26.09 4.94 8.46
CA VAL A 142 -27.18 5.29 9.38
C VAL A 142 -27.79 4.01 9.94
#